data_AF-A0A0L0S3U7-F1
#
_entry.id   AF-A0A0L0S3U7-F1
#
_cell.length_a   1.000
_cell.length_b   1.000
_cell.length_c   1.000
_cell.angle_alpha   90.00
_cell.angle_beta   90.00
_cell.angle_gamma   90.00
#
_symmetry.space_group_name_H-M   'P 1'
#
loop_
_entity.id
_entity.type
_entity.pdbx_description
1 polymer ?
#
loop_
_entity_poly.entity_id
_entity_poly.type
_entity_poly.pdbx_seq_one_letter_code
_entity_poly.pdbx_strand_id
1 'polypeptide(L)'
;MTGTRLLVNRGWIANGKASTTTARFSEPGPRRIVGLAKLPGEKPSSWTPDNEPSKNQWYWIDVADMSKRAQTQALVVEEVDEGGRDTATERDMRDAGLPLPKEPTANLRNNHLEYAVTWFSLSAATLAMIAFRKKIVGGSVTGAAALRGSRGRLH
;
A
#
# COMPACT_ATOMS: atom_id res chain seq x y z
N MET A 1 36.58 -2.70 -18.92
CA MET A 1 35.19 -3.20 -18.93
C MET A 1 34.27 -2.07 -18.46
N THR A 2 33.71 -1.28 -19.37
CA THR A 2 32.72 -0.24 -19.03
C THR A 2 31.34 -0.87 -19.00
N GLY A 3 31.09 -1.71 -17.99
CA GLY A 3 29.77 -2.27 -17.72
C GLY A 3 29.12 -1.49 -16.57
N THR A 4 27.90 -1.00 -16.78
CA THR A 4 27.10 -0.42 -15.69
C THR A 4 26.74 -1.51 -14.69
N ARG A 5 26.97 -1.25 -13.40
CA ARG A 5 26.60 -2.17 -12.31
C ARG A 5 25.27 -1.71 -11.72
N LEU A 6 24.35 -2.66 -11.54
CA LEU A 6 23.03 -2.43 -10.97
C LEU A 6 22.84 -3.28 -9.72
N LEU A 7 22.08 -2.77 -8.76
CA LEU A 7 21.67 -3.54 -7.59
C LEU A 7 20.34 -4.22 -7.90
N VAL A 8 20.24 -5.52 -7.62
CA VAL A 8 19.02 -6.29 -7.83
C VAL A 8 18.63 -6.96 -6.52
N ASN A 9 17.43 -6.66 -6.02
CA ASN A 9 16.80 -7.39 -4.94
C ASN A 9 16.04 -8.58 -5.54
N ARG A 10 16.59 -9.78 -5.37
CA ARG A 10 16.05 -11.04 -5.90
C ARG A 10 15.00 -11.69 -4.99
N GLY A 11 14.71 -11.03 -3.86
CA GLY A 11 13.78 -11.50 -2.85
C GLY A 11 14.42 -12.36 -1.76
N TRP A 12 13.60 -13.22 -1.14
CA TRP A 12 13.94 -13.87 0.12
C TRP A 12 14.68 -15.20 -0.06
N ILE A 13 15.63 -15.49 0.83
CA ILE A 13 16.36 -16.76 0.86
C ILE A 13 16.20 -17.42 2.23
N ALA A 14 16.14 -18.75 2.25
CA ALA A 14 16.07 -19.49 3.49
C ALA A 14 17.36 -19.37 4.31
N ASN A 15 17.21 -19.34 5.64
CA ASN A 15 18.33 -19.31 6.56
C ASN A 15 19.28 -20.50 6.30
N GLY A 16 20.58 -20.25 6.33
CA GLY A 16 21.61 -21.26 6.07
C GLY A 16 21.84 -21.61 4.60
N LYS A 17 21.08 -21.04 3.65
CA LYS A 17 21.26 -21.28 2.21
C LYS A 17 22.02 -20.16 1.48
N ALA A 18 22.34 -19.05 2.17
CA ALA A 18 22.94 -17.86 1.56
C ALA A 18 24.25 -18.12 0.78
N SER A 19 25.13 -18.98 1.29
CA SER A 19 26.39 -19.34 0.61
C SER A 19 26.12 -20.12 -0.68
N THR A 20 25.26 -21.13 -0.63
CA THR A 20 24.83 -21.93 -1.79
C THR A 20 24.16 -21.06 -2.85
N THR A 21 23.27 -20.16 -2.44
CA THR A 21 22.63 -19.19 -3.34
C THR A 21 23.69 -18.33 -4.02
N THR A 22 24.59 -17.71 -3.25
CA THR A 22 25.61 -16.81 -3.78
C THR A 22 26.51 -17.50 -4.80
N ALA A 23 26.94 -18.74 -4.52
CA ALA A 23 27.77 -19.53 -5.43
C ALA A 23 27.06 -19.75 -6.78
N ARG A 24 25.79 -20.17 -6.75
CA ARG A 24 24.99 -20.45 -7.95
C ARG A 24 24.76 -19.21 -8.83
N PHE A 25 24.59 -18.04 -8.22
CA PHE A 25 24.35 -16.80 -8.95
C PHE A 25 25.62 -16.03 -9.32
N SER A 26 26.80 -16.54 -8.96
CA SER A 26 28.08 -15.99 -9.41
C SER A 26 28.51 -16.51 -10.79
N GLU A 27 27.77 -17.47 -11.37
CA GLU A 27 28.05 -18.01 -12.69
C GLU A 27 27.90 -16.94 -13.80
N PRO A 28 28.95 -16.73 -14.64
CA PRO A 28 28.90 -15.79 -15.74
C PRO A 28 27.85 -16.18 -16.78
N GLY A 29 27.15 -15.19 -17.34
CA GLY A 29 26.24 -15.40 -18.47
C GLY A 29 25.17 -14.31 -18.55
N PRO A 30 24.57 -14.11 -19.74
CA PRO A 30 23.44 -13.20 -19.89
C PRO A 30 22.24 -13.73 -19.11
N ARG A 31 21.57 -12.85 -18.35
CA ARG A 31 20.31 -13.17 -17.66
C ARG A 31 19.32 -12.04 -17.87
N ARG A 32 18.05 -12.40 -18.11
CA ARG A 32 16.92 -11.47 -18.13
C ARG A 32 16.38 -11.34 -16.71
N ILE A 33 16.22 -10.10 -16.23
CA ILE A 33 15.63 -9.79 -14.93
C ILE A 33 14.48 -8.84 -15.20
N VAL A 34 13.31 -9.14 -14.67
CA VAL A 34 12.12 -8.29 -14.74
C VAL A 34 11.77 -7.87 -13.33
N GLY A 35 11.49 -6.59 -13.14
CA GLY A 35 11.29 -6.05 -11.82
C GLY A 35 10.90 -4.58 -11.81
N LEU A 36 10.59 -4.10 -10.61
CA LEU A 36 10.25 -2.71 -10.35
C LEU A 36 11.51 -1.92 -10.02
N ALA A 37 11.72 -0.81 -10.72
CA ALA A 37 12.84 0.08 -10.47
C ALA A 37 12.53 1.03 -9.32
N LYS A 38 13.34 0.99 -8.26
CA LYS A 38 13.31 1.93 -7.15
C LYS A 38 14.38 3.01 -7.31
N LEU A 39 13.93 4.25 -7.30
CA LEU A 39 14.76 5.45 -7.37
C LEU A 39 15.09 5.97 -5.96
N PRO A 40 16.17 6.76 -5.81
CA PRO A 40 16.50 7.41 -4.55
C PRO A 40 15.38 8.36 -4.10
N GLY A 41 15.18 8.47 -2.78
CA GLY A 41 14.29 9.47 -2.18
C GLY A 41 13.09 8.91 -1.42
N GLU A 42 12.85 7.60 -1.46
CA GLU A 42 11.88 6.94 -0.59
C GLU A 42 12.38 7.02 0.87
N LYS A 43 11.57 7.60 1.76
CA LYS A 43 11.89 7.73 3.19
C LYS A 43 11.06 6.72 3.99
N PRO A 44 11.66 6.06 4.99
CA PRO A 44 10.92 5.18 5.87
C PRO A 44 9.91 5.96 6.74
N SER A 45 8.96 5.24 7.32
CA SER A 45 8.08 5.77 8.36
C SER A 45 8.86 5.97 9.66
N SER A 46 8.39 6.85 10.55
CA SER A 46 9.00 7.11 11.86
C SER A 46 9.09 5.89 12.79
N TRP A 47 8.38 4.81 12.47
CA TRP A 47 8.38 3.55 13.23
C TRP A 47 9.37 2.51 12.69
N THR A 48 10.00 2.76 11.54
CA THR A 48 10.98 1.84 10.96
C THR A 48 12.36 2.09 11.59
N PRO A 49 13.05 1.06 12.09
CA PRO A 49 14.41 1.21 12.60
C PRO A 49 15.39 1.73 11.56
N ASP A 50 16.46 2.40 12.02
CA ASP A 50 17.55 2.84 11.16
C ASP A 50 18.36 1.66 10.63
N ASN A 51 18.83 1.78 9.39
CA ASN A 51 19.70 0.78 8.77
C ASN A 51 21.03 0.67 9.53
N GLU A 52 21.63 -0.52 9.52
CA GLU A 52 22.98 -0.76 10.05
C GLU A 52 23.94 -1.20 8.91
N PRO A 53 24.45 -0.25 8.10
CA PRO A 53 25.30 -0.57 6.95
C PRO A 53 26.57 -1.33 7.33
N SER A 54 27.12 -1.14 8.53
CA SER A 54 28.32 -1.83 9.01
C SER A 54 28.14 -3.35 9.13
N LYS A 55 26.95 -3.79 9.54
CA LYS A 55 26.57 -5.21 9.63
C LYS A 55 25.90 -5.73 8.35
N ASN A 56 25.81 -4.91 7.31
CA ASN A 56 25.04 -5.18 6.09
C ASN A 56 23.57 -5.51 6.38
N GLN A 57 22.96 -4.84 7.36
CA GLN A 57 21.57 -5.00 7.74
C GLN A 57 20.78 -3.77 7.28
N TRP A 58 19.74 -4.01 6.48
CA TRP A 58 18.94 -2.97 5.85
C TRP A 58 17.46 -3.25 6.17
N TYR A 59 16.85 -2.43 7.01
CA TYR A 59 15.44 -2.52 7.38
C TYR A 59 14.53 -1.83 6.35
N TRP A 60 15.08 -0.90 5.57
CA TRP A 60 14.43 -0.25 4.44
C TRP A 60 15.43 -0.02 3.31
N ILE A 61 14.93 0.14 2.09
CA ILE A 61 15.76 0.26 0.88
C ILE A 61 16.30 1.69 0.76
N ASP A 62 17.49 1.93 1.29
CA ASP A 62 18.23 3.17 1.04
C ASP A 62 19.03 3.04 -0.25
N VAL A 63 18.41 3.41 -1.38
CA VAL A 63 19.05 3.33 -2.71
C VAL A 63 20.36 4.12 -2.76
N ALA A 64 20.46 5.25 -2.07
CA ALA A 64 21.64 6.09 -2.14
C ALA A 64 22.83 5.45 -1.42
N ASP A 65 22.62 4.98 -0.18
CA ASP A 65 23.68 4.39 0.63
C ASP A 65 24.05 2.98 0.13
N MET A 66 23.06 2.16 -0.22
CA MET A 66 23.29 0.82 -0.78
C MET A 66 24.08 0.89 -2.09
N SER A 67 23.73 1.80 -3.01
CA SER A 67 24.44 1.92 -4.28
C SER A 67 25.87 2.45 -4.13
N LYS A 68 26.10 3.38 -3.20
CA LYS A 68 27.46 3.86 -2.89
C LYS A 68 28.34 2.72 -2.37
N ARG A 69 27.83 1.94 -1.40
CA ARG A 69 28.53 0.77 -0.86
C ARG A 69 28.82 -0.28 -1.94
N ALA A 70 27.84 -0.57 -2.79
CA ALA A 70 27.96 -1.60 -3.82
C ALA A 70 28.72 -1.13 -5.07
N GLN A 71 29.05 0.16 -5.18
CA GLN A 71 29.62 0.79 -6.36
C GLN A 71 28.77 0.53 -7.62
N THR A 72 27.46 0.71 -7.46
CA THR A 72 26.44 0.55 -8.52
C THR A 72 25.83 1.91 -8.85
N GLN A 73 25.07 1.97 -9.94
CA GLN A 73 24.18 3.10 -10.20
C GLN A 73 23.19 3.26 -9.03
N ALA A 74 22.74 4.49 -8.79
CA ALA A 74 21.73 4.82 -7.78
C ALA A 74 20.32 4.34 -8.19
N LEU A 75 20.18 3.03 -8.37
CA LEU A 75 18.98 2.33 -8.79
C LEU A 75 18.99 0.92 -8.20
N VAL A 76 17.86 0.53 -7.61
CA VAL A 76 17.61 -0.85 -7.16
C VAL A 76 16.49 -1.43 -7.99
N VAL A 77 16.69 -2.63 -8.55
CA VAL A 77 15.62 -3.38 -9.23
C VAL A 77 15.08 -4.43 -8.27
N GLU A 78 13.80 -4.35 -7.92
CA GLU A 78 13.09 -5.37 -7.16
C GLU A 78 12.55 -6.42 -8.13
N GLU A 79 13.17 -7.60 -8.15
CA GLU A 79 12.79 -8.71 -9.03
C GLU A 79 11.37 -9.17 -8.68
N VAL A 80 10.53 -9.20 -9.70
CA VAL A 80 9.12 -9.59 -9.59
C VAL A 80 8.95 -10.92 -10.29
N ASP A 81 8.14 -11.77 -9.67
CA ASP A 81 7.74 -13.02 -10.26
C ASP A 81 6.70 -12.80 -11.38
N GLU A 82 7.06 -13.17 -12.61
CA GLU A 82 6.20 -13.02 -13.80
C GLU A 82 5.11 -14.11 -13.88
N GLY A 83 5.25 -15.23 -13.18
CA GLY A 83 4.32 -16.36 -13.24
C GLY A 83 3.81 -16.70 -11.85
N GLY A 84 2.49 -16.72 -11.65
CA GLY A 84 1.89 -17.05 -10.35
C GLY A 84 2.42 -18.38 -9.81
N ARG A 85 3.42 -18.31 -8.91
CA ARG A 85 4.00 -19.48 -8.27
C ARG A 85 2.96 -20.14 -7.38
N ASP A 86 2.92 -21.47 -7.42
CA ASP A 86 2.17 -22.24 -6.45
C ASP A 86 3.03 -22.60 -5.23
N THR A 87 2.37 -23.12 -4.19
CA THR A 87 3.01 -23.44 -2.91
C THR A 87 4.04 -24.57 -3.03
N ALA A 88 3.88 -25.47 -4.00
CA ALA A 88 4.83 -26.55 -4.27
C ALA A 88 6.13 -25.99 -4.87
N THR A 89 6.01 -25.12 -5.88
CA THR A 89 7.13 -24.44 -6.52
C THR A 89 7.91 -23.59 -5.51
N GLU A 90 7.22 -22.87 -4.62
CA GLU A 90 7.88 -22.14 -3.56
C GLU A 90 8.70 -23.04 -2.63
N ARG A 91 8.14 -24.18 -2.21
CA ARG A 91 8.85 -25.13 -1.34
C ARG A 91 10.11 -25.65 -2.03
N ASP A 92 9.99 -26.07 -3.28
CA ASP A 92 11.12 -26.59 -4.05
C ASP A 92 12.23 -25.54 -4.20
N MET A 93 11.87 -24.28 -4.45
CA MET A 93 12.82 -23.17 -4.51
C MET A 93 13.51 -22.93 -3.16
N ARG A 94 12.77 -22.98 -2.04
CA ARG A 94 13.34 -22.84 -0.69
C ARG A 94 14.34 -23.94 -0.39
N ASP A 95 13.99 -25.19 -0.70
CA ASP A 95 14.83 -26.36 -0.45
C ASP A 95 16.11 -26.31 -1.32
N ALA A 96 15.96 -25.86 -2.57
CA ALA A 96 17.06 -25.62 -3.50
C ALA A 96 17.90 -24.35 -3.19
N GLY A 97 17.49 -23.53 -2.21
CA GLY A 97 18.17 -22.29 -1.87
C GLY A 97 18.09 -21.22 -2.97
N LEU A 98 17.01 -21.21 -3.74
CA LEU A 98 16.73 -20.18 -4.73
C LEU A 98 16.04 -18.97 -4.07
N PRO A 99 16.40 -17.73 -4.44
CA PRO A 99 15.68 -16.55 -4.00
C PRO A 99 14.22 -16.64 -4.42
N LEU A 100 13.33 -16.25 -3.52
CA LEU A 100 11.91 -16.09 -3.76
C LEU A 100 11.65 -14.62 -4.09
N PRO A 101 11.49 -14.24 -5.37
CA PRO A 101 11.12 -12.88 -5.72
C PRO A 101 9.81 -12.49 -5.05
N LYS A 102 9.58 -11.19 -4.93
CA LYS A 102 8.35 -10.71 -4.33
C LYS A 102 7.21 -10.92 -5.31
N GLU A 103 6.08 -11.41 -4.83
CA GLU A 103 4.87 -11.42 -5.62
C GLU A 103 4.42 -9.97 -5.93
N PRO A 104 3.94 -9.68 -7.14
CA PRO A 104 3.36 -8.39 -7.47
C PRO A 104 2.05 -8.20 -6.70
N THR A 105 2.16 -7.78 -5.44
CA THR A 105 1.01 -7.44 -4.60
C THR A 105 0.57 -6.03 -4.94
N ALA A 106 -0.36 -5.91 -5.89
CA ALA A 106 -1.13 -4.69 -6.08
C ALA A 106 -2.11 -4.57 -4.90
N ASN A 107 -1.64 -4.03 -3.77
CA ASN A 107 -2.50 -3.73 -2.63
C ASN A 107 -3.35 -2.50 -2.95
N LEU A 108 -4.35 -2.68 -3.82
CA LEU A 108 -5.36 -1.67 -4.07
C LEU A 108 -6.23 -1.57 -2.82
N ARG A 109 -5.99 -0.52 -2.03
CA ARG A 109 -6.73 -0.27 -0.79
C ARG A 109 -8.23 -0.18 -1.09
N ASN A 110 -8.98 -1.21 -0.70
CA ASN A 110 -10.42 -1.31 -0.91
C ASN A 110 -11.15 -0.40 0.09
N ASN A 111 -11.24 0.89 -0.27
CA ASN A 111 -11.93 1.90 0.54
C ASN A 111 -13.42 2.01 0.21
N HIS A 112 -14.00 1.05 -0.51
CA HIS A 112 -15.40 1.13 -0.94
C HIS A 112 -16.38 1.20 0.24
N LEU A 113 -16.08 0.52 1.34
CA LEU A 113 -16.90 0.58 2.56
C LEU A 113 -16.85 1.96 3.23
N GLU A 114 -15.68 2.58 3.35
CA GLU A 114 -15.53 3.93 3.89
C GLU A 114 -16.29 4.97 3.07
N TYR A 115 -16.18 4.89 1.74
CA TYR A 115 -16.95 5.74 0.84
C TYR A 115 -18.45 5.51 1.01
N ALA A 116 -18.91 4.26 1.06
CA ALA A 116 -20.31 3.93 1.27
C ALA A 116 -20.84 4.53 2.57
N VAL A 117 -20.13 4.34 3.69
CA VAL A 117 -20.49 4.92 4.99
C VAL A 117 -20.61 6.44 4.92
N THR A 118 -19.68 7.11 4.24
CA THR A 118 -19.69 8.56 4.07
C THR A 118 -20.93 9.02 3.31
N TRP A 119 -21.22 8.41 2.16
CA TRP A 119 -22.36 8.78 1.31
C TRP A 119 -23.72 8.49 1.95
N PHE A 120 -23.86 7.34 2.62
CA PHE A 120 -25.09 7.01 3.34
C PHE A 120 -25.29 7.92 4.56
N SER A 121 -24.22 8.29 5.27
CA SER A 121 -24.30 9.23 6.39
C SER A 121 -24.73 10.63 5.95
N LEU A 122 -24.16 11.15 4.85
CA LEU A 122 -24.57 12.44 4.26
C LEU A 122 -26.02 12.41 3.77
N SER A 123 -26.45 11.30 3.16
CA SER A 123 -27.83 11.11 2.71
C SER A 123 -28.80 11.07 3.88
N ALA A 124 -28.47 10.34 4.95
CA ALA A 124 -29.28 10.25 6.16
C ALA A 124 -29.38 11.59 6.90
N ALA A 125 -28.27 12.33 7.02
CA ALA A 125 -28.26 13.67 7.60
C ALA A 125 -29.15 14.63 6.81
N THR A 126 -29.07 14.60 5.48
CA THR A 126 -29.91 15.42 4.60
C THR A 126 -31.39 15.07 4.74
N LEU A 127 -31.72 13.78 4.77
CA LEU A 127 -33.09 13.31 4.98
C LEU A 127 -33.63 13.78 6.34
N ALA A 128 -32.82 13.66 7.40
CA ALA A 128 -33.18 14.13 8.74
C ALA A 128 -33.44 15.64 8.73
N MET A 129 -32.56 16.45 8.15
CA MET A 129 -32.74 17.91 8.04
C MET A 129 -34.05 18.28 7.32
N ILE A 130 -34.37 17.61 6.21
CA ILE A 130 -35.62 17.85 5.48
C ILE A 130 -36.83 17.47 6.34
N ALA A 131 -36.79 16.33 7.04
CA ALA A 131 -37.87 15.89 7.92
C ALA A 131 -38.08 16.85 9.11
N PHE A 132 -37.00 17.29 9.76
CA PHE A 132 -37.05 18.28 10.83
C PHE A 132 -37.61 19.62 10.33
N ARG A 133 -37.16 20.11 9.17
CA ARG A 133 -37.71 21.33 8.55
C ARG A 133 -39.21 21.20 8.28
N LYS A 134 -39.67 20.08 7.72
CA LYS A 134 -41.10 19.84 7.46
C LYS A 134 -41.91 19.81 8.75
N LYS A 135 -41.40 19.22 9.84
CA LYS A 135 -42.05 19.24 11.16
C LYS A 135 -42.15 20.65 11.74
N ILE A 136 -41.08 21.44 11.68
CA ILE A 136 -41.04 22.81 12.23
C ILE A 136 -41.99 23.73 11.45
N VAL A 137 -41.95 23.68 10.12
CA VAL A 137 -42.82 24.50 9.26
C VAL A 137 -44.27 24.06 9.35
N GLY A 138 -44.55 22.75 9.30
CA GLY A 138 -45.92 22.21 9.42
C GLY A 138 -46.57 22.49 10.79
N GLY A 139 -45.78 22.47 11.87
CA GLY A 139 -46.26 22.82 13.21
C GLY A 139 -46.58 24.30 13.36
N SER A 140 -45.87 25.18 12.66
CA SER A 140 -46.09 26.64 12.75
C SER A 140 -47.29 27.13 11.93
N VAL A 141 -47.62 26.52 10.78
CA VAL A 141 -48.84 26.87 10.02
C VAL A 141 -50.12 26.45 10.73
N THR A 142 -50.09 25.33 11.45
CA THR A 142 -51.26 24.80 12.16
C THR A 142 -51.57 25.60 13.44
N GLY A 143 -50.54 26.11 14.13
CA GLY A 143 -50.71 26.96 15.32
C GLY A 143 -51.26 28.36 15.03
N ALA A 144 -50.91 28.96 13.88
CA ALA A 144 -51.38 30.31 13.52
C ALA A 144 -52.85 30.35 13.09
N ALA A 145 -53.40 29.25 12.55
CA ALA A 145 -54.81 29.15 12.15
C ALA A 145 -55.75 29.04 13.36
N ALA A 146 -55.31 28.42 14.47
CA ALA A 146 -56.13 28.20 15.66
C ALA A 146 -56.44 29.49 16.45
N LEU A 147 -55.57 30.51 16.40
CA LEU A 147 -55.71 31.74 17.19
C LEU A 147 -56.61 32.81 16.54
N ARG A 148 -57.05 32.63 15.29
CA ARG A 148 -57.92 33.60 14.59
C ARG A 148 -59.43 33.31 14.77
N GLY A 149 -59.81 32.13 15.26
CA GLY A 149 -61.22 31.69 15.38
C GLY A 149 -61.97 32.16 16.63
N SER A 150 -61.29 32.72 17.65
CA SER A 150 -61.89 32.93 18.98
C SER A 150 -62.45 34.34 19.25
N ARG A 151 -62.48 35.25 18.26
CA ARG A 151 -62.78 36.69 18.50
C ARG A 151 -64.13 37.20 18.00
N GLY A 152 -65.06 36.33 17.62
CA GLY A 152 -66.34 36.76 17.03
C GLY A 152 -67.57 36.01 17.53
N ARG A 153 -67.98 36.22 18.80
CA ARG A 153 -69.38 36.01 19.23
C ARG A 153 -69.67 36.63 20.61
N LEU A 154 -70.00 37.92 20.63
CA LEU A 154 -70.72 38.56 21.72
C LEU A 154 -71.72 39.51 21.08
N HIS A 155 -72.99 39.11 21.03
CA HIS A 155 -74.19 39.95 20.96
C HIS A 155 -75.40 39.07 21.29
#